data_AF-A0A177DCH1-F1
#
_entry.id   AF-A0A177DCH1-F1
#
_cell.length_a   1.000
_cell.length_b   1.000
_cell.length_c   1.000
_cell.angle_alpha   90.00
_cell.angle_beta   90.00
_cell.angle_gamma   90.00
#
_symmetry.space_group_name_H-M   'P 1'
#
loop_
_entity.id
_entity.type
_entity.pdbx_description
1 polymer ?
#
loop_
_entity_poly.entity_id
_entity_poly.type
_entity_poly.pdbx_seq_one_letter_code
_entity_poly.pdbx_strand_id
1 'polypeptide(L)'
;SSTMDSLPSTFIIEIDGRPISKVNGPMDEWDGQSCKLVEGGSEPAVFELRESRLMSEGHILSRHFVEDLSLRPKRVLWFKPENRYNEHRVVAEKNGDDYSLTIS
;
A
#
# COMPACT_ATOMS: atom_id res chain seq x y z
N SER A 1 -14.75 17.74 2.50
CA SER A 1 -13.84 17.09 1.56
C SER A 1 -14.45 15.76 1.16
N SER A 2 -14.36 15.38 -0.12
CA SER A 2 -14.95 14.13 -0.62
C SER A 2 -13.89 13.03 -0.58
N THR A 3 -14.06 12.05 0.29
CA THR A 3 -13.20 10.86 0.34
C THR A 3 -13.53 9.93 -0.82
N MET A 4 -12.50 9.35 -1.43
CA MET A 4 -12.60 8.47 -2.59
C MET A 4 -11.97 7.11 -2.26
N ASP A 5 -12.62 6.03 -2.66
CA ASP A 5 -12.11 4.67 -2.52
C ASP A 5 -11.42 4.14 -3.79
N SER A 6 -11.50 4.90 -4.87
CA SER A 6 -10.95 4.56 -6.18
C SER A 6 -10.45 5.82 -6.87
N LEU A 7 -9.33 5.74 -7.59
CA LEU A 7 -8.80 6.83 -8.42
C LEU A 7 -8.89 6.47 -9.91
N PRO A 8 -9.15 7.45 -10.80
CA PRO A 8 -9.36 7.19 -12.22
C PRO A 8 -8.08 6.93 -13.00
N SER A 9 -6.91 7.03 -12.37
CA SER A 9 -5.62 6.92 -13.03
C SER A 9 -4.63 6.17 -12.14
N THR A 10 -3.67 5.51 -12.77
CA THR A 10 -2.56 4.89 -12.08
C THR A 10 -1.52 5.94 -11.68
N PHE A 11 -0.70 5.60 -10.68
CA PHE A 11 0.33 6.50 -10.16
C PHE A 11 1.50 5.70 -9.59
N ILE A 12 2.62 6.38 -9.34
CA ILE A 12 3.72 5.85 -8.54
C ILE A 12 3.69 6.51 -7.17
N ILE A 13 4.23 5.82 -6.16
CA ILE A 13 4.43 6.38 -4.83
C ILE A 13 5.93 6.51 -4.61
N GLU A 14 6.37 7.67 -4.14
CA GLU A 14 7.76 7.92 -3.77
C GLU A 14 7.88 8.13 -2.25
N ILE A 15 8.96 7.62 -1.68
CA ILE A 15 9.39 7.88 -0.31
C ILE A 15 10.75 8.56 -0.41
N ASP A 16 10.86 9.79 0.11
CA ASP A 16 12.08 10.61 0.03
C ASP A 16 12.63 10.74 -1.41
N GLY A 17 11.72 10.91 -2.38
CA GLY A 17 12.05 11.03 -3.82
C GLY A 17 12.53 9.74 -4.48
N ARG A 18 12.36 8.59 -3.82
CA ARG A 18 12.64 7.27 -4.37
C ARG A 18 11.35 6.49 -4.56
N PRO A 19 11.07 5.95 -5.76
CA PRO A 19 9.84 5.20 -5.96
C PRO A 19 9.85 3.90 -5.16
N ILE A 20 8.68 3.52 -4.65
CA ILE A 20 8.45 2.18 -4.14
C ILE A 20 8.68 1.20 -5.29
N SER A 21 9.51 0.19 -5.03
CA SER A 21 9.80 -0.84 -6.01
C SER A 21 8.65 -1.82 -6.15
N LYS A 22 8.56 -2.42 -7.34
CA LYS A 22 7.80 -3.63 -7.58
C LYS A 22 8.15 -4.73 -6.59
N VAL A 23 7.20 -5.62 -6.39
CA VAL A 23 7.41 -6.83 -5.60
C VAL A 23 8.40 -7.73 -6.33
N ASN A 24 9.59 -7.89 -5.77
CA ASN A 24 10.64 -8.77 -6.32
C ASN A 24 11.10 -9.80 -5.27
N GLY A 25 11.38 -11.03 -5.69
CA GLY A 25 11.91 -12.09 -4.82
C GLY A 25 10.87 -12.78 -3.92
N PRO A 26 11.31 -13.61 -2.96
CA PRO A 26 10.42 -14.37 -2.10
C PRO A 26 9.64 -13.47 -1.14
N MET A 27 8.45 -13.95 -0.76
CA MET A 27 7.64 -13.41 0.34
C MET A 27 8.04 -14.08 1.64
N ASP A 28 8.04 -13.31 2.72
CA ASP A 28 8.14 -13.81 4.09
C ASP A 28 6.76 -14.24 4.59
N GLU A 29 6.72 -14.90 5.75
CA GLU A 29 5.48 -15.20 6.47
C GLU A 29 5.49 -14.47 7.82
N TRP A 30 4.44 -13.68 8.07
CA TRP A 30 4.22 -13.00 9.34
C TRP A 30 2.80 -13.28 9.80
N ASP A 31 2.64 -13.87 10.99
CA ASP A 31 1.33 -14.21 11.57
C ASP A 31 0.43 -15.01 10.62
N GLY A 32 1.02 -16.00 9.93
CA GLY A 32 0.34 -16.85 8.95
C GLY A 32 0.00 -16.17 7.61
N GLN A 33 0.48 -14.94 7.39
CA GLN A 33 0.25 -14.20 6.15
C GLN A 33 1.54 -14.02 5.34
N SER A 34 1.49 -14.40 4.06
CA SER A 34 2.58 -14.10 3.14
C SER A 34 2.66 -12.60 2.87
N CYS A 35 3.78 -11.99 3.24
CA CYS A 35 4.01 -10.56 3.06
C CYS A 35 5.48 -10.24 2.78
N LYS A 36 5.76 -9.02 2.33
CA LYS A 36 7.12 -8.54 2.11
C LYS A 36 7.24 -7.07 2.48
N LEU A 37 8.36 -6.69 3.09
CA LEU A 37 8.62 -5.27 3.38
C LEU A 37 8.73 -4.46 2.08
N VAL A 38 8.15 -3.26 2.10
CA VAL A 38 8.31 -2.30 1.02
C VAL A 38 9.75 -1.79 0.97
N GLU A 39 10.30 -1.77 -0.23
CA GLU A 39 11.65 -1.26 -0.51
C GLU A 39 11.58 -0.18 -1.61
N GLY A 40 12.45 0.82 -1.51
CA GLY A 40 12.67 1.78 -2.59
C GLY A 40 13.71 1.26 -3.57
N GLY A 41 13.60 1.60 -4.86
CA GLY A 41 14.54 1.09 -5.86
C GLY A 41 14.27 1.59 -7.28
N SER A 42 14.90 0.97 -8.28
CA SER A 42 14.93 1.46 -9.67
C SER A 42 13.76 0.99 -10.54
N GLU A 43 12.97 0.02 -10.07
CA GLU A 43 11.83 -0.54 -10.80
C GLU A 43 10.53 -0.10 -10.13
N PRO A 44 9.95 1.05 -10.50
CA PRO A 44 8.79 1.60 -9.82
C PRO A 44 7.56 0.70 -9.94
N ALA A 45 6.88 0.47 -8.82
CA ALA A 45 5.54 -0.10 -8.79
C ALA A 45 4.53 0.92 -9.32
N VAL A 46 3.69 0.50 -10.26
CA VAL A 46 2.57 1.29 -10.77
C VAL A 46 1.32 0.88 -10.01
N PHE A 47 0.75 1.82 -9.29
CA PHE A 47 -0.37 1.60 -8.38
C PHE A 47 -1.71 1.97 -9.02
N GLU A 48 -2.74 1.24 -8.64
CA GLU A 48 -4.14 1.59 -8.78
C GLU A 48 -4.75 1.66 -7.38
N LEU A 49 -5.53 2.71 -7.08
CA LEU A 49 -6.45 2.68 -5.95
C LEU A 49 -7.82 2.24 -6.49
N ARG A 50 -8.30 1.09 -6.03
CA ARG A 50 -9.59 0.53 -6.43
C ARG A 50 -10.29 -0.14 -5.24
N GLU A 51 -11.53 0.22 -4.98
CA GLU A 51 -12.36 -0.39 -3.93
C GLU A 51 -11.65 -0.39 -2.55
N SER A 52 -11.04 0.74 -2.20
CA SER A 52 -10.22 0.95 -1.00
C SER A 52 -8.94 0.10 -0.89
N ARG A 53 -8.47 -0.47 -2.01
CA ARG A 53 -7.25 -1.28 -2.06
C ARG A 53 -6.21 -0.61 -2.96
N LEU A 54 -5.00 -0.47 -2.44
CA LEU A 54 -3.87 0.04 -3.18
C LEU A 54 -3.12 -1.15 -3.81
N MET A 55 -3.29 -1.35 -5.11
CA MET A 55 -2.84 -2.56 -5.79
C MET A 55 -1.72 -2.29 -6.79
N SER A 56 -0.82 -3.25 -6.98
CA SER A 56 0.17 -3.24 -8.06
C SER A 56 0.54 -4.68 -8.43
N GLU A 57 0.52 -5.03 -9.72
CA GLU A 57 0.95 -6.34 -10.25
C GLU A 57 0.40 -7.55 -9.45
N GLY A 58 -0.89 -7.51 -9.13
CA GLY A 58 -1.56 -8.58 -8.40
C GLY A 58 -1.22 -8.66 -6.90
N HIS A 59 -0.57 -7.64 -6.35
CA HIS A 59 -0.28 -7.49 -4.92
C HIS A 59 -0.98 -6.27 -4.34
N ILE A 60 -1.17 -6.27 -3.03
CA ILE A 60 -1.79 -5.17 -2.28
C ILE A 60 -0.74 -4.54 -1.37
N LEU A 61 -0.67 -3.21 -1.36
CA LEU A 61 0.15 -2.45 -0.44
C LEU A 61 -0.72 -2.02 0.75
N SER A 62 -0.41 -2.52 1.94
CA SER A 62 -1.16 -2.18 3.15
C SER A 62 -0.29 -2.25 4.40
N ARG A 63 -0.92 -2.12 5.56
CA ARG A 63 -0.33 -2.37 6.88
C ARG A 63 -0.77 -3.73 7.40
N HIS A 64 0.00 -4.29 8.32
CA HIS A 64 -0.42 -5.51 9.01
C HIS A 64 -1.59 -5.20 9.96
N PHE A 65 -2.57 -6.10 10.07
CA PHE A 65 -3.72 -5.91 10.97
C PHE A 65 -3.32 -5.86 12.45
N VAL A 66 -2.38 -6.72 12.84
CA VAL A 66 -1.85 -6.76 14.20
C VAL A 66 -0.58 -5.92 14.26
N GLU A 67 -0.63 -4.81 14.97
CA GLU A 67 0.52 -3.92 15.18
C GLU A 67 0.77 -3.67 16.66
N ASP A 68 1.99 -3.28 17.01
CA ASP A 68 2.27 -2.74 18.34
C ASP A 68 1.47 -1.45 18.58
N LEU A 69 1.21 -1.12 19.86
CA LEU A 69 0.49 0.10 20.24
C LEU A 69 1.40 1.34 20.31
N SER A 70 2.58 1.30 19.69
CA SER A 70 3.49 2.45 19.70
C SER A 70 3.03 3.54 18.73
N LEU A 71 3.43 4.78 19.00
CA LEU A 71 3.24 5.92 18.08
C LEU A 71 4.32 5.99 16.98
N ARG A 72 5.10 4.92 16.79
CA ARG A 72 6.14 4.87 15.76
C ARG A 72 5.50 4.70 14.38
N PRO A 73 6.17 5.19 13.31
CA PRO A 73 5.78 4.87 11.95
C PRO A 73 5.58 3.36 11.78
N LYS A 74 4.46 3.00 11.15
CA LYS A 74 4.09 1.62 10.92
C LYS A 74 4.66 1.13 9.60
N ARG A 75 5.00 -0.16 9.56
CA ARG A 75 5.55 -0.77 8.35
C ARG A 75 4.45 -0.93 7.32
N VAL A 76 4.76 -0.51 6.11
CA VAL A 76 3.94 -0.81 4.93
C VAL A 76 4.54 -2.05 4.28
N LEU A 77 3.68 -3.00 3.93
CA LEU A 77 4.04 -4.31 3.42
C LEU A 77 3.27 -4.59 2.14
N TRP A 78 3.88 -5.39 1.28
CA TRP A 78 3.23 -6.07 0.17
C TRP A 78 2.54 -7.34 0.66
N PHE A 79 1.31 -7.57 0.22
CA PHE A 79 0.50 -8.74 0.50
C PHE A 79 -0.02 -9.37 -0.79
N LYS A 80 -0.29 -10.68 -0.75
CA LYS A 80 -1.09 -11.35 -1.78
C LYS A 80 -2.59 -11.07 -1.56
N PRO A 81 -3.38 -10.93 -2.63
CA PRO A 81 -4.79 -10.49 -2.57
C PRO A 81 -5.75 -11.53 -1.98
N GLU A 82 -5.24 -12.72 -1.69
CA GLU A 82 -5.96 -13.87 -1.14
C GLU A 82 -6.38 -13.64 0.32
N ASN A 83 -5.67 -12.74 1.04
CA ASN A 83 -5.89 -12.43 2.45
C ASN A 83 -6.96 -11.34 2.65
N ARG A 84 -8.22 -11.66 2.32
CA ARG A 84 -9.34 -10.69 2.37
C ARG A 84 -9.69 -10.13 3.76
N TYR A 85 -9.16 -10.71 4.84
CA TYR A 85 -9.66 -10.46 6.20
C TYR A 85 -8.84 -9.47 7.04
N ASN A 86 -7.65 -9.05 6.61
CA ASN A 86 -6.68 -8.38 7.49
C ASN A 86 -5.99 -7.14 6.90
N GLU A 87 -6.59 -6.50 5.88
CA GLU A 87 -5.98 -5.34 5.24
C GLU A 87 -6.68 -4.04 5.66
N HIS A 88 -5.88 -3.02 6.00
CA HIS A 88 -6.36 -1.68 6.25
C HIS A 88 -6.89 -1.03 4.97
N ARG A 89 -7.96 -0.24 5.10
CA ARG A 89 -8.58 0.44 3.97
C ARG A 89 -7.72 1.62 3.56
N VAL A 90 -7.60 1.84 2.25
CA VAL A 90 -6.95 3.02 1.69
C VAL A 90 -8.01 3.98 1.18
N VAL A 91 -7.92 5.23 1.62
CA VAL A 91 -8.81 6.32 1.19
C VAL A 91 -7.98 7.43 0.60
N ALA A 92 -8.43 7.97 -0.54
CA ALA A 92 -7.88 9.16 -1.14
C ALA A 92 -8.71 10.40 -0.76
N GLU A 93 -8.01 11.49 -0.46
CA GLU A 93 -8.58 12.82 -0.30
C GLU A 93 -7.96 13.76 -1.32
N LYS A 94 -8.79 14.47 -2.09
CA LYS A 94 -8.31 15.43 -3.08
C LYS A 94 -7.98 16.77 -2.41
N ASN A 95 -6.76 17.24 -2.60
CA ASN A 95 -6.21 18.48 -2.03
C ASN A 95 -5.69 19.38 -3.17
N GLY A 96 -6.57 20.19 -3.76
CA GLY A 96 -6.24 20.97 -4.94
C GLY A 96 -6.02 20.06 -6.16
N ASP A 97 -4.81 20.06 -6.69
CA ASP A 97 -4.40 19.18 -7.80
C ASP A 97 -3.77 17.87 -7.32
N ASP A 98 -3.51 17.74 -6.02
CA ASP A 98 -2.88 16.56 -5.41
C ASP A 98 -3.88 15.64 -4.71
N TYR A 99 -3.44 14.43 -4.39
CA TYR A 99 -4.19 13.47 -3.58
C TYR A 99 -3.38 13.04 -2.36
N SER A 100 -4.02 13.02 -1.19
CA SER A 100 -3.47 12.40 0.02
C SER A 100 -4.08 11.02 0.19
N LEU A 101 -3.24 10.00 0.35
CA LEU A 101 -3.67 8.64 0.65
C LEU A 101 -3.54 8.35 2.14
N THR A 102 -4.58 7.80 2.75
CA THR A 102 -4.58 7.39 4.16
C THR A 102 -4.87 5.89 4.25
N ILE A 103 -4.03 5.16 5.00
CA ILE A 103 -4.22 3.74 5.33
C ILE A 103 -4.79 3.64 6.74
N SER A 104 -6.08 3.30 6.86
CA SER A 104 -6.86 3.29 8.11
C SER A 104 -7.35 1.89 8.49
#